data_AF-A0AAV3SUB6-F1
#
_entry.id   AF-A0AAV3SUB6-F1
#
_cell.length_a   1.000
_cell.length_b   1.000
_cell.length_c   1.000
_cell.angle_alpha   90.00
_cell.angle_beta   90.00
_cell.angle_gamma   90.00
#
_symmetry.space_group_name_H-M   'P 1'
#
loop_
_entity.id
_entity.type
_entity.pdbx_description
1 polymer ?
#
loop_
_entity_poly.entity_id
_entity_poly.type
_entity_poly.pdbx_seq_one_letter_code
_entity_poly.pdbx_strand_id
1 'polypeptide(L)'
;MCVWWYLAGKSKFTTNEHVIYMTEYCTQQNELPDAIRGYVVDALSEAETFRAAVKTTTGGLTQTVWLAVTSDNLFVVVSKLIDATLVSVPLTTVTSIEVDRVDLPGERRREISLETVDDSFTYELHDPDGEFTDTVQTAVAGVPDPELTDPTHPTDIDHAIQNCEDVVEAAASARSEGSLDEASDQYETAITGYRTVLERLSTGDDRRDAIEEALTDIQAARQQLSELQERRETVKTRLTAAENSFQTAVRAHANGEQTVAKIRYRQARDGFEDALELIDGDLSVFAKPIRISPDADTLAVSGPLAEFSRLSTASIEALFDDEIATVADLQGRAAGPTAVDTAGSEPTPTVGDLSESAAIDRADVPVLLALSWQRTEPISFAARSDVEHRLDQATSGYDETV
;
A
#
# COMPACT_ATOMS: atom_id res chain seq x y z
N MET A 1 -31.41 41.89 59.92
CA MET A 1 -31.81 43.23 59.42
C MET A 1 -31.57 43.22 57.91
N CYS A 2 -32.58 43.60 57.13
CA CYS A 2 -32.61 43.66 55.66
C CYS A 2 -31.42 44.49 55.09
N VAL A 3 -31.01 44.51 53.81
CA VAL A 3 -31.67 44.43 52.49
C VAL A 3 -30.62 44.04 51.41
N TRP A 4 -31.12 43.49 50.31
CA TRP A 4 -30.54 43.09 49.02
C TRP A 4 -30.01 44.22 48.05
N TRP A 5 -29.12 43.79 47.13
CA TRP A 5 -28.93 44.18 45.69
C TRP A 5 -28.22 45.52 45.35
N TYR A 6 -27.36 45.70 44.31
CA TYR A 6 -27.41 45.28 42.89
C TYR A 6 -26.00 45.41 42.18
N LEU A 7 -25.61 44.38 41.41
CA LEU A 7 -24.84 44.24 40.14
C LEU A 7 -23.76 45.23 39.56
N ALA A 8 -22.92 44.57 38.75
CA ALA A 8 -22.04 44.98 37.62
C ALA A 8 -20.62 45.51 37.96
N GLY A 9 -19.53 45.14 37.28
CA GLY A 9 -19.35 44.37 36.05
C GLY A 9 -17.92 43.82 35.90
N LYS A 10 -17.76 42.97 34.88
CA LYS A 10 -16.65 42.08 34.52
C LYS A 10 -15.32 42.80 34.21
N SER A 11 -14.20 42.16 34.56
CA SER A 11 -13.15 41.79 33.60
C SER A 11 -12.20 40.77 34.22
N LYS A 12 -12.24 39.52 33.73
CA LYS A 12 -11.20 38.51 33.97
C LYS A 12 -10.23 38.61 32.80
N PHE A 13 -9.00 39.06 33.06
CA PHE A 13 -7.88 38.79 32.16
C PHE A 13 -7.25 37.47 32.60
N THR A 14 -7.57 36.40 31.88
CA THR A 14 -6.76 35.20 31.81
C THR A 14 -5.72 35.43 30.72
N THR A 15 -4.46 35.62 31.11
CA THR A 15 -3.33 35.62 30.18
C THR A 15 -3.06 34.16 29.82
N ASN A 16 -3.47 33.75 28.62
CA ASN A 16 -3.05 32.51 27.98
C ASN A 16 -1.55 32.61 27.71
N GLU A 17 -0.76 31.77 28.37
CA GLU A 17 0.56 31.37 27.88
C GLU A 17 0.34 30.51 26.63
N HIS A 18 0.42 31.13 25.45
CA HIS A 18 0.71 30.39 24.23
C HIS A 18 2.19 30.02 24.25
N VAL A 19 2.49 28.82 24.76
CA VAL A 19 3.69 28.09 24.35
C VAL A 19 3.47 27.76 22.88
N ILE A 20 4.17 28.49 22.01
CA ILE A 20 4.29 28.13 20.59
C ILE A 20 5.07 26.81 20.59
N TYR A 21 4.38 25.70 20.37
CA TYR A 21 5.04 24.49 19.90
C TYR A 21 5.70 24.87 18.57
N MET A 22 7.01 25.07 18.60
CA MET A 22 7.78 25.26 17.39
C MET A 22 7.73 23.91 16.70
N THR A 23 6.94 23.78 15.63
CA THR A 23 6.83 22.57 14.83
C THR A 23 8.22 22.22 14.32
N GLU A 24 8.80 21.13 14.84
CA GLU A 24 10.16 20.69 14.51
C GLU A 24 10.23 19.99 13.14
N TYR A 25 9.06 19.69 12.58
CA TYR A 25 8.85 19.07 11.28
C TYR A 25 7.76 19.83 10.52
N CYS A 26 7.97 19.99 9.21
CA CYS A 26 7.07 20.71 8.30
C CYS A 26 6.84 19.85 7.07
N THR A 27 5.57 19.66 6.71
CA THR A 27 5.15 18.95 5.48
C THR A 27 4.80 19.92 4.35
N GLN A 28 4.63 21.21 4.68
CA GLN A 28 4.32 22.25 3.73
C GLN A 28 5.26 23.45 3.89
N GLN A 29 5.58 24.11 2.77
CA GLN A 29 6.49 25.25 2.73
C GLN A 29 6.02 26.44 3.60
N ASN A 30 4.71 26.64 3.72
CA ASN A 30 4.12 27.71 4.54
C ASN A 30 4.23 27.44 6.05
N GLU A 31 4.51 26.20 6.46
CA GLU A 31 4.76 25.82 7.85
C GLU A 31 6.18 26.17 8.31
N LEU A 32 7.10 26.45 7.37
CA LEU A 32 8.46 26.87 7.66
C LEU A 32 8.47 28.18 8.46
N PRO A 33 9.35 28.30 9.48
CA PRO A 33 9.56 29.55 10.20
C PRO A 33 9.95 30.68 9.25
N ASP A 34 9.41 31.88 9.48
CA ASP A 34 9.67 33.08 8.69
C ASP A 34 11.17 33.34 8.48
N ALA A 35 12.00 33.00 9.47
CA ALA A 35 13.45 33.17 9.45
C ALA A 35 14.18 32.34 8.39
N ILE A 36 13.62 31.20 7.96
CA ILE A 36 14.22 30.31 6.96
C ILE A 36 13.37 30.21 5.68
N ARG A 37 12.07 30.49 5.77
CA ARG A 37 11.14 30.33 4.66
C ARG A 37 11.57 31.15 3.44
N GLY A 38 12.04 32.39 3.63
CA GLY A 38 12.54 33.22 2.52
C GLY A 38 13.69 32.55 1.76
N TYR A 39 14.66 31.97 2.47
CA TYR A 39 15.81 31.30 1.85
C TYR A 39 15.40 30.05 1.05
N VAL A 40 14.48 29.25 1.58
CA VAL A 40 13.99 28.04 0.89
C VAL A 40 13.10 28.42 -0.30
N VAL A 41 12.21 29.41 -0.14
CA VAL A 41 11.35 29.92 -1.24
C VAL A 41 12.19 30.50 -2.38
N ASP A 42 13.19 31.31 -2.05
CA ASP A 42 14.01 31.98 -3.07
C ASP A 42 14.96 30.99 -3.80
N ALA A 43 15.27 29.86 -3.16
CA ALA A 43 16.11 28.81 -3.75
C ALA A 43 15.30 27.79 -4.59
N LEU A 44 14.00 27.64 -4.34
CA LEU A 44 13.11 26.77 -5.10
C LEU A 44 12.93 27.28 -6.52
N SER A 45 13.17 26.41 -7.51
CA SER A 45 12.77 26.71 -8.89
C SER A 45 11.26 26.56 -9.09
N GLU A 46 10.69 27.17 -10.14
CA GLU A 46 9.25 27.07 -10.42
C GLU A 46 8.76 25.63 -10.67
N ALA A 47 9.67 24.71 -11.03
CA ALA A 47 9.38 23.30 -11.30
C ALA A 47 9.60 22.40 -10.06
N GLU A 48 10.25 22.90 -9.03
CA GLU A 48 10.69 22.11 -7.88
C GLU A 48 9.61 22.07 -6.80
N THR A 49 9.33 20.88 -6.27
CA THR A 49 8.26 20.69 -5.27
C THR A 49 8.84 20.49 -3.87
N PHE A 50 8.46 21.34 -2.91
CA PHE A 50 8.81 21.13 -1.50
C PHE A 50 8.14 19.86 -0.96
N ARG A 51 8.91 18.99 -0.30
CA ARG A 51 8.41 17.73 0.27
C ARG A 51 8.29 17.80 1.79
N ALA A 52 9.40 18.14 2.47
CA ALA A 52 9.41 18.24 3.92
C ALA A 52 10.58 19.10 4.42
N ALA A 53 10.51 19.54 5.67
CA ALA A 53 11.66 20.08 6.38
C ALA A 53 11.67 19.64 7.83
N VAL A 54 12.87 19.47 8.39
CA VAL A 54 13.08 19.14 9.79
C VAL A 54 14.14 20.04 10.40
N LYS A 55 13.93 20.39 11.67
CA LYS A 55 14.90 21.08 12.48
C LYS A 55 15.91 20.08 13.05
N THR A 56 17.19 20.40 12.92
CA THR A 56 18.32 19.60 13.40
C THR A 56 19.32 20.48 14.17
N THR A 57 20.19 19.84 14.93
CA THR A 57 21.33 20.49 15.60
C THR A 57 22.64 19.88 15.13
N THR A 58 23.61 20.72 14.76
CA THR A 58 24.99 20.30 14.47
C THR A 58 25.95 20.93 15.46
N GLY A 59 26.90 20.15 16.00
CA GLY A 59 28.06 20.66 16.73
C GLY A 59 27.79 21.23 18.14
N GLY A 60 26.80 20.69 18.86
CA GLY A 60 26.52 21.04 20.25
C GLY A 60 25.77 22.37 20.43
N LEU A 61 24.47 22.28 20.78
CA LEU A 61 23.54 23.28 21.33
C LEU A 61 23.48 24.73 20.79
N THR A 62 24.36 25.16 19.88
CA THR A 62 24.54 26.59 19.57
C THR A 62 24.13 27.00 18.16
N GLN A 63 23.88 26.06 17.25
CA GLN A 63 23.45 26.35 15.89
C GLN A 63 22.19 25.55 15.55
N THR A 64 21.13 26.24 15.14
CA THR A 64 19.92 25.61 14.61
C THR A 64 20.12 25.43 13.11
N VAL A 65 20.02 24.18 12.66
CA VAL A 65 20.07 23.83 11.24
C VAL A 65 18.69 23.35 10.84
N TRP A 66 18.28 23.68 9.63
CA TRP A 66 17.08 23.14 9.00
C TRP A 66 17.50 22.39 7.76
N LEU A 67 17.02 21.15 7.64
CA LEU A 67 17.10 20.39 6.41
C LEU A 67 15.74 20.49 5.73
N ALA A 68 15.71 20.95 4.49
CA ALA A 68 14.51 21.01 3.68
C ALA A 68 14.75 20.19 2.41
N VAL A 69 13.93 19.17 2.18
CA VAL A 69 14.00 18.30 1.01
C VAL A 69 12.92 18.66 0.01
N THR A 70 13.31 18.68 -1.26
CA THR A 70 12.43 18.98 -2.39
C THR A 70 12.40 17.82 -3.37
N SER A 71 11.87 18.03 -4.57
CA SER A 71 11.98 17.06 -5.66
C SER A 71 13.42 16.88 -6.16
N ASP A 72 14.27 17.90 -6.05
CA ASP A 72 15.54 17.96 -6.79
C ASP A 72 16.75 18.24 -5.88
N ASN A 73 16.54 18.87 -4.72
CA ASN A 73 17.61 19.29 -3.81
C ASN A 73 17.29 18.96 -2.35
N LEU A 74 18.36 18.78 -1.58
CA LEU A 74 18.35 18.93 -0.13
C LEU A 74 19.00 20.27 0.22
N PHE A 75 18.21 21.17 0.80
CA PHE A 75 18.69 22.45 1.32
C PHE A 75 19.07 22.33 2.79
N VAL A 76 20.28 22.74 3.12
CA VAL A 76 20.79 22.87 4.48
C VAL A 76 20.85 24.34 4.85
N VAL A 77 19.94 24.79 5.71
CA VAL A 77 19.85 26.17 6.17
C VAL A 77 20.36 26.27 7.60
N VAL A 78 21.55 26.84 7.77
CA VAL A 78 22.14 27.09 9.09
C VAL A 78 21.76 28.49 9.54
N SER A 79 20.93 28.59 10.57
CA SER A 79 20.55 29.87 11.18
C SER A 79 21.56 30.27 12.25
N LYS A 80 22.30 31.36 12.00
CA LYS A 80 23.20 31.99 12.99
C LYS A 80 22.54 33.27 13.52
N LEU A 81 23.00 33.73 14.68
CA LEU A 81 22.49 34.93 15.38
C LEU A 81 22.45 36.22 14.54
N ILE A 82 23.21 36.29 13.45
CA ILE A 82 23.40 37.50 12.63
C ILE A 82 23.07 37.25 11.14
N ASP A 83 23.12 36.00 10.68
CA ASP A 83 22.96 35.64 9.26
C ASP A 83 22.54 34.17 9.11
N ALA A 84 21.92 33.79 8.00
CA ALA A 84 21.65 32.40 7.66
C ALA A 84 22.41 31.99 6.39
N THR A 85 23.03 30.81 6.42
CA THR A 85 23.72 30.24 5.26
C THR A 85 22.91 29.08 4.69
N LEU A 86 22.65 29.12 3.38
CA LEU A 86 22.00 28.04 2.64
C LEU A 86 23.06 27.29 1.82
N VAL A 87 23.10 25.98 1.99
CA VAL A 87 23.82 25.05 1.11
C VAL A 87 22.77 24.24 0.36
N SER A 88 22.92 24.13 -0.96
CA SER A 88 22.09 23.28 -1.81
C SER A 88 22.88 22.05 -2.18
N VAL A 89 22.37 20.87 -1.84
CA VAL A 89 22.90 19.58 -2.26
C VAL A 89 21.94 19.00 -3.28
N PRO A 90 22.30 18.93 -4.57
CA PRO A 90 21.47 18.26 -5.56
C PRO A 90 21.29 16.79 -5.17
N LEU A 91 20.05 16.31 -5.16
CA LEU A 91 19.78 14.92 -4.79
C LEU A 91 20.45 13.94 -5.77
N THR A 92 20.73 14.38 -7.01
CA THR A 92 21.47 13.60 -8.03
C THR A 92 22.91 13.32 -7.66
N THR A 93 23.47 14.05 -6.69
CA THR A 93 24.84 13.83 -6.22
C THR A 93 24.92 12.92 -5.00
N VAL A 94 23.77 12.53 -4.42
CA VAL A 94 23.70 11.69 -3.22
C VAL A 94 23.91 10.23 -3.64
N THR A 95 24.95 9.61 -3.12
CA THR A 95 25.35 8.22 -3.44
C THR A 95 24.87 7.23 -2.38
N SER A 96 24.76 7.65 -1.12
CA SER A 96 24.27 6.80 -0.04
C SER A 96 23.56 7.62 1.05
N ILE A 97 22.62 6.97 1.74
CA ILE A 97 21.94 7.52 2.92
C ILE A 97 21.95 6.46 4.00
N GLU A 98 22.62 6.73 5.10
CA GLU A 98 22.60 5.90 6.30
C GLU A 98 21.78 6.58 7.40
N VAL A 99 21.04 5.77 8.16
CA VAL A 99 20.13 6.25 9.20
C VAL A 99 20.35 5.43 10.45
N ASP A 100 20.84 6.09 11.49
CA ASP A 100 21.09 5.47 12.79
C ASP A 100 20.15 6.02 13.87
N ARG A 101 19.91 5.20 14.89
CA ARG A 101 19.19 5.63 16.09
C ARG A 101 20.18 6.04 17.16
N VAL A 102 20.06 7.27 17.65
CA VAL A 102 20.89 7.80 18.73
C VAL A 102 20.05 7.85 20.00
N ASP A 103 20.31 6.90 20.92
CA ASP A 103 19.66 6.85 22.22
C ASP A 103 20.35 7.81 23.20
N LEU A 104 19.77 9.01 23.36
CA LEU A 104 20.17 9.96 24.42
C LEU A 104 19.24 9.81 25.64
N PRO A 105 19.74 10.07 26.87
CA PRO A 105 18.92 9.98 28.07
C PRO A 105 17.79 11.03 28.05
N GLY A 106 16.57 10.59 27.74
CA GLY A 106 15.35 11.41 27.75
C GLY A 106 14.85 11.88 26.38
N GLU A 107 15.59 11.62 25.30
CA GLU A 107 15.22 11.99 23.93
C GLU A 107 15.61 10.88 22.95
N ARG A 108 14.68 10.46 22.08
CA ARG A 108 15.00 9.60 20.94
C ARG A 108 15.36 10.49 19.76
N ARG A 109 16.58 10.38 19.26
CA ARG A 109 17.02 11.09 18.04
C ARG A 109 17.39 10.09 16.96
N ARG A 110 17.35 10.55 15.72
CA ARG A 110 17.92 9.84 14.58
C ARG A 110 19.12 10.61 14.08
N GLU A 111 20.12 9.91 13.57
CA GLU A 111 21.21 10.50 12.83
C GLU A 111 21.03 10.10 11.37
N ILE A 112 21.11 11.08 10.47
CA ILE A 112 21.17 10.85 9.02
C ILE A 112 22.55 11.20 8.53
N SER A 113 23.19 10.26 7.84
CA SER A 113 24.44 10.46 7.13
C SER A 113 24.16 10.39 5.63
N LEU A 114 24.57 11.43 4.91
CA LEU A 114 24.39 11.59 3.47
C LEU A 114 25.78 11.62 2.85
N GLU A 115 26.06 10.67 1.96
CA GLU A 115 27.27 10.72 1.16
C GLU A 115 26.94 11.26 -0.23
N THR A 116 27.82 12.11 -0.71
CA THR A 116 27.84 12.59 -2.08
C THR A 116 29.18 12.25 -2.72
N VAL A 117 29.28 12.40 -4.04
CA VAL A 117 30.53 12.16 -4.78
C VAL A 117 31.72 12.96 -4.22
N ASP A 118 31.46 14.17 -3.70
CA ASP A 118 32.51 15.10 -3.28
C ASP A 118 32.64 15.24 -1.75
N ASP A 119 31.59 14.92 -0.97
CA ASP A 119 31.52 15.23 0.46
C ASP A 119 30.57 14.32 1.24
N SER A 120 30.69 14.27 2.57
CA SER A 120 29.82 13.52 3.47
C SER A 120 29.26 14.43 4.56
N PHE A 121 27.96 14.31 4.81
CA PHE A 121 27.22 15.17 5.75
C PHE A 121 26.47 14.33 6.77
N THR A 122 26.69 14.59 8.06
CA THR A 122 25.97 13.92 9.16
C THR A 122 25.17 14.91 9.98
N TYR A 123 23.89 14.60 10.23
CA TYR A 123 22.96 15.47 10.96
C TYR A 123 22.16 14.70 12.01
N GLU A 124 22.10 15.21 13.24
CA GLU A 124 21.19 14.71 14.29
C GLU A 124 19.79 15.29 14.10
N LEU A 125 18.84 14.46 13.68
CA LEU A 125 17.46 14.81 13.43
C LEU A 125 16.60 14.73 14.69
N HIS A 126 15.77 15.75 14.88
CA HIS A 126 14.62 15.70 15.78
C HIS A 126 13.43 15.06 15.03
N ASP A 127 13.61 13.81 14.60
CA ASP A 127 12.64 13.01 13.83
C ASP A 127 12.31 11.70 14.58
N PRO A 128 11.49 11.75 15.64
CA PRO A 128 11.23 10.58 16.49
C PRO A 128 10.48 9.47 15.73
N ASP A 129 9.61 9.84 14.78
CA ASP A 129 8.77 8.91 14.04
C ASP A 129 9.45 8.40 12.75
N GLY A 130 10.46 9.11 12.23
CA GLY A 130 11.20 8.72 11.02
C GLY A 130 10.63 9.30 9.73
N GLU A 131 9.62 10.17 9.81
CA GLU A 131 8.86 10.65 8.67
C GLU A 131 9.70 11.52 7.72
N PHE A 132 10.59 12.36 8.29
CA PHE A 132 11.52 13.13 7.47
C PHE A 132 12.50 12.21 6.77
N THR A 133 13.01 11.23 7.48
CA THR A 133 14.00 10.29 6.96
C THR A 133 13.43 9.47 5.81
N ASP A 134 12.21 8.94 5.97
CA ASP A 134 11.48 8.21 4.92
C ASP A 134 11.21 9.13 3.71
N THR A 135 10.90 10.41 3.95
CA THR A 135 10.70 11.40 2.89
C THR A 135 11.98 11.67 2.10
N VAL A 136 13.14 11.81 2.77
CA VAL A 136 14.44 11.99 2.11
C VAL A 136 14.83 10.75 1.32
N GLN A 137 14.67 9.55 1.89
CA GLN A 137 14.92 8.30 1.19
C GLN A 137 14.02 8.15 -0.05
N THR A 138 12.74 8.49 0.06
CA THR A 138 11.80 8.51 -1.08
C THR A 138 12.17 9.55 -2.12
N ALA A 139 12.69 10.71 -1.70
CA ALA A 139 13.12 11.75 -2.61
C ALA A 139 14.37 11.33 -3.40
N VAL A 140 15.36 10.75 -2.74
CA VAL A 140 16.59 10.26 -3.38
C VAL A 140 16.35 9.02 -4.23
N ALA A 141 15.50 8.09 -3.79
CA ALA A 141 15.11 6.93 -4.61
C ALA A 141 14.42 7.32 -5.93
N GLY A 142 13.77 8.50 -5.97
CA GLY A 142 13.17 9.04 -7.19
C GLY A 142 14.16 9.77 -8.11
N VAL A 143 15.42 9.89 -7.72
CA VAL A 143 16.44 10.60 -8.47
C VAL A 143 17.29 9.57 -9.22
N PRO A 144 17.39 9.67 -10.56
CA PRO A 144 18.15 8.70 -11.33
C PRO A 144 19.63 8.75 -10.97
N ASP A 145 20.25 7.58 -10.82
CA ASP A 145 21.69 7.45 -10.61
C ASP A 145 22.44 8.11 -11.79
N PRO A 146 23.29 9.13 -11.55
CA PRO A 146 24.05 9.78 -12.61
C PRO A 146 25.00 8.80 -13.33
N GLU A 147 25.48 7.74 -12.68
CA GLU A 147 26.32 6.72 -13.33
C GLU A 147 25.56 5.97 -14.43
N LEU A 148 24.25 5.83 -14.27
CA LEU A 148 23.36 5.11 -15.17
C LEU A 148 22.66 6.04 -16.18
N THR A 149 22.65 7.35 -15.94
CA THR A 149 21.87 8.31 -16.74
C THR A 149 22.68 9.39 -17.42
N ASP A 150 23.93 9.65 -17.01
CA ASP A 150 24.81 10.63 -17.62
C ASP A 150 26.05 9.95 -18.26
N PRO A 151 26.16 9.95 -19.60
CA PRO A 151 27.30 9.33 -20.29
C PRO A 151 28.63 10.05 -20.03
N THR A 152 28.58 11.28 -19.50
CA THR A 152 29.77 12.07 -19.15
C THR A 152 30.22 11.88 -17.70
N HIS A 153 29.47 11.12 -16.91
CA HIS A 153 29.79 10.89 -15.51
C HIS A 153 31.15 10.17 -15.34
N PRO A 154 32.05 10.65 -14.46
CA PRO A 154 33.43 10.19 -14.38
C PRO A 154 33.61 8.89 -13.57
N THR A 155 32.83 7.85 -13.88
CA THR A 155 32.92 6.51 -13.26
C THR A 155 33.72 5.54 -14.14
N ASP A 156 34.29 4.48 -13.58
CA ASP A 156 34.91 3.43 -14.40
C ASP A 156 33.84 2.64 -15.21
N ILE A 157 34.15 2.23 -16.44
CA ILE A 157 33.17 1.53 -17.30
C ILE A 157 32.79 0.17 -16.70
N ASP A 158 33.73 -0.56 -16.09
CA ASP A 158 33.43 -1.86 -15.49
C ASP A 158 32.55 -1.68 -14.24
N HIS A 159 32.75 -0.59 -13.49
CA HIS A 159 31.86 -0.24 -12.37
C HIS A 159 30.44 0.08 -12.85
N ALA A 160 30.29 0.86 -13.91
CA ALA A 160 28.98 1.19 -14.47
C ALA A 160 28.24 -0.05 -15.01
N ILE A 161 28.98 -1.02 -15.59
CA ILE A 161 28.41 -2.31 -16.01
C ILE A 161 27.93 -3.09 -14.79
N GLN A 162 28.75 -3.21 -13.74
CA GLN A 162 28.37 -3.91 -12.51
C GLN A 162 27.11 -3.29 -11.88
N ASN A 163 27.03 -1.96 -11.83
CA ASN A 163 25.85 -1.26 -11.31
C ASN A 163 24.59 -1.59 -12.15
N CYS A 164 24.71 -1.67 -13.48
CA CYS A 164 23.61 -2.14 -14.33
C CYS A 164 23.19 -3.60 -14.02
N GLU A 165 24.15 -4.49 -13.77
CA GLU A 165 23.88 -5.89 -13.40
C GLU A 165 23.15 -5.99 -12.05
N ASP A 166 23.59 -5.21 -11.06
CA ASP A 166 22.98 -5.16 -9.73
C ASP A 166 21.52 -4.67 -9.82
N VAL A 167 21.24 -3.66 -10.66
CA VAL A 167 19.88 -3.16 -10.93
C VAL A 167 19.01 -4.23 -11.62
N VAL A 168 19.58 -5.02 -12.54
CA VAL A 168 18.85 -6.15 -13.17
C VAL A 168 18.50 -7.23 -12.14
N GLU A 169 19.43 -7.55 -11.23
CA GLU A 169 19.18 -8.50 -10.13
C GLU A 169 18.09 -7.99 -9.18
N ALA A 170 18.10 -6.69 -8.85
CA ALA A 170 17.04 -6.05 -8.08
C ALA A 170 15.68 -6.13 -8.79
N ALA A 171 15.63 -5.87 -10.11
CA ALA A 171 14.42 -6.00 -10.91
C ALA A 171 13.86 -7.43 -10.92
N ALA A 172 14.74 -8.43 -11.05
CA ALA A 172 14.36 -9.84 -11.01
C ALA A 172 13.82 -10.25 -9.63
N SER A 173 14.44 -9.76 -8.56
CA SER A 173 14.00 -9.99 -7.18
C SER A 173 12.62 -9.40 -6.93
N ALA A 174 12.42 -8.12 -7.26
CA ALA A 174 11.12 -7.43 -7.16
C ALA A 174 10.01 -8.15 -7.98
N ARG A 175 10.35 -8.64 -9.18
CA ARG A 175 9.42 -9.43 -10.00
C ARG A 175 9.01 -10.73 -9.29
N SER A 176 9.96 -11.43 -8.67
CA SER A 176 9.71 -12.69 -7.96
C SER A 176 8.82 -12.50 -6.72
N GLU A 177 8.95 -11.34 -6.05
CA GLU A 177 8.15 -10.94 -4.90
C GLU A 177 6.75 -10.39 -5.29
N GLY A 178 6.50 -10.23 -6.60
CA GLY A 178 5.25 -9.69 -7.12
C GLY A 178 5.12 -8.17 -7.00
N SER A 179 6.23 -7.46 -6.72
CA SER A 179 6.35 -5.99 -6.80
C SER A 179 6.54 -5.56 -8.25
N LEU A 180 5.48 -5.71 -9.05
CA LEU A 180 5.57 -5.54 -10.51
C LEU A 180 5.93 -4.12 -10.95
N ASP A 181 5.48 -3.10 -10.21
CA ASP A 181 5.79 -1.70 -10.53
C ASP A 181 7.27 -1.40 -10.28
N GLU A 182 7.79 -1.77 -9.11
CA GLU A 182 9.21 -1.65 -8.77
C GLU A 182 10.09 -2.42 -9.76
N ALA A 183 9.73 -3.65 -10.11
CA ALA A 183 10.46 -4.42 -11.11
C ALA A 183 10.49 -3.70 -12.48
N SER A 184 9.40 -3.05 -12.88
CA SER A 184 9.32 -2.30 -14.14
C SER A 184 10.25 -1.09 -14.12
N ASP A 185 10.24 -0.33 -13.01
CA ASP A 185 11.09 0.84 -12.83
C ASP A 185 12.58 0.43 -12.83
N GLN A 186 12.94 -0.65 -12.14
CA GLN A 186 14.31 -1.17 -12.13
C GLN A 186 14.77 -1.66 -13.50
N TYR A 187 13.93 -2.36 -14.27
CA TYR A 187 14.28 -2.72 -15.65
C TYR A 187 14.45 -1.49 -16.56
N GLU A 188 13.67 -0.42 -16.36
CA GLU A 188 13.84 0.84 -17.09
C GLU A 188 15.15 1.54 -16.73
N THR A 189 15.52 1.56 -15.45
CA THR A 189 16.81 2.05 -14.96
C THR A 189 17.96 1.26 -15.58
N ALA A 190 17.90 -0.08 -15.59
CA ALA A 190 18.91 -0.93 -16.22
C ALA A 190 19.03 -0.68 -17.73
N ILE A 191 17.90 -0.56 -18.46
CA ILE A 191 17.92 -0.24 -19.89
C ILE A 191 18.61 1.10 -20.15
N THR A 192 18.34 2.10 -19.31
CA THR A 192 18.96 3.42 -19.40
C THR A 192 20.46 3.32 -19.11
N GLY A 193 20.84 2.64 -18.03
CA GLY A 193 22.23 2.37 -17.64
C GLY A 193 23.04 1.72 -18.76
N TYR A 194 22.57 0.60 -19.30
CA TYR A 194 23.28 -0.09 -20.38
C TYR A 194 23.39 0.76 -21.66
N ARG A 195 22.39 1.58 -22.00
CA ARG A 195 22.49 2.53 -23.13
C ARG A 195 23.54 3.60 -22.85
N THR A 196 23.57 4.15 -21.65
CA THR A 196 24.60 5.11 -21.20
C THR A 196 25.99 4.50 -21.31
N VAL A 197 26.18 3.25 -20.85
CA VAL A 197 27.45 2.53 -21.00
C VAL A 197 27.83 2.35 -22.48
N LEU A 198 26.90 2.00 -23.36
CA LEU A 198 27.16 1.87 -24.80
C LEU A 198 27.60 3.19 -25.47
N GLU A 199 27.15 4.34 -24.98
CA GLU A 199 27.59 5.65 -25.47
C GLU A 199 29.04 5.97 -25.07
N ARG A 200 29.48 5.43 -23.93
CA ARG A 200 30.84 5.60 -23.38
C ARG A 200 31.86 4.65 -24.03
N LEU A 201 31.41 3.48 -24.46
CA LEU A 201 32.24 2.47 -25.09
C LEU A 201 32.65 2.86 -26.52
N SER A 202 33.94 2.64 -26.84
CA SER A 202 34.43 2.79 -28.22
C SER A 202 33.79 1.75 -29.16
N THR A 203 33.60 2.07 -30.44
CA THR A 203 32.90 1.20 -31.42
C THR A 203 33.53 -0.18 -31.60
N GLY A 204 34.80 -0.38 -31.23
CA GLY A 204 35.50 -1.66 -31.34
C GLY A 204 35.68 -2.39 -30.01
N ASP A 205 34.97 -1.99 -28.95
CA ASP A 205 35.05 -2.66 -27.66
C ASP A 205 34.24 -3.96 -27.65
N ASP A 206 34.89 -5.07 -27.28
CA ASP A 206 34.31 -6.41 -27.29
C ASP A 206 33.13 -6.58 -26.32
N ARG A 207 32.97 -5.67 -25.33
CA ARG A 207 31.85 -5.69 -24.38
C ARG A 207 30.52 -5.24 -25.00
N ARG A 208 30.55 -4.53 -26.14
CA ARG A 208 29.33 -3.97 -26.75
C ARG A 208 28.32 -5.05 -27.12
N ASP A 209 28.78 -6.14 -27.75
CA ASP A 209 27.90 -7.23 -28.19
C ASP A 209 27.18 -7.87 -27.00
N ALA A 210 27.89 -8.08 -25.88
CA ALA A 210 27.31 -8.64 -24.66
C ALA A 210 26.27 -7.69 -24.02
N ILE A 211 26.53 -6.39 -24.02
CA ILE A 211 25.59 -5.38 -23.50
C ILE A 211 24.34 -5.28 -24.40
N GLU A 212 24.50 -5.34 -25.73
CA GLU A 212 23.38 -5.33 -26.67
C GLU A 212 22.49 -6.59 -26.54
N GLU A 213 23.10 -7.75 -26.27
CA GLU A 213 22.39 -8.99 -25.93
C GLU A 213 21.62 -8.83 -24.62
N ALA A 214 22.28 -8.37 -23.54
CA ALA A 214 21.63 -8.12 -22.25
C ALA A 214 20.46 -7.13 -22.36
N LEU A 215 20.61 -6.04 -23.13
CA LEU A 215 19.53 -5.10 -23.40
C LEU A 215 18.32 -5.74 -24.08
N THR A 216 18.55 -6.68 -25.00
CA THR A 216 17.48 -7.42 -25.67
C THR A 216 16.70 -8.28 -24.68
N ASP A 217 17.41 -9.00 -23.81
CA ASP A 217 16.81 -9.85 -22.77
C ASP A 217 16.03 -9.02 -21.74
N ILE A 218 16.60 -7.91 -21.29
CA ILE A 218 15.94 -7.00 -20.33
C ILE A 218 14.68 -6.38 -20.94
N GLN A 219 14.72 -5.98 -22.21
CA GLN A 219 13.54 -5.45 -22.91
C GLN A 219 12.44 -6.51 -23.04
N ALA A 220 12.82 -7.75 -23.36
CA ALA A 220 11.86 -8.86 -23.39
C ALA A 220 11.26 -9.14 -22.01
N ALA A 221 12.07 -9.10 -20.94
CA ALA A 221 11.60 -9.26 -19.56
C ALA A 221 10.62 -8.15 -19.14
N ARG A 222 10.93 -6.89 -19.48
CA ARG A 222 10.03 -5.74 -19.24
C ARG A 222 8.72 -5.86 -20.01
N GLN A 223 8.76 -6.32 -21.26
CA GLN A 223 7.55 -6.56 -22.05
C GLN A 223 6.65 -7.64 -21.42
N GLN A 224 7.23 -8.76 -20.98
CA GLN A 224 6.48 -9.81 -20.26
C GLN A 224 5.87 -9.29 -18.95
N LEU A 225 6.58 -8.40 -18.25
CA LEU A 225 6.10 -7.80 -17.01
C LEU A 225 4.89 -6.88 -17.26
N SER A 226 4.94 -6.08 -18.33
CA SER A 226 3.82 -5.23 -18.74
C SER A 226 2.57 -6.07 -19.09
N GLU A 227 2.74 -7.16 -19.83
CA GLU A 227 1.65 -8.09 -20.14
C GLU A 227 1.07 -8.76 -18.88
N LEU A 228 1.92 -9.07 -17.90
CA LEU A 228 1.48 -9.59 -16.60
C LEU A 228 0.69 -8.55 -15.80
N GLN A 229 1.14 -7.29 -15.76
CA GLN A 229 0.42 -6.19 -15.09
C GLN A 229 -0.96 -5.98 -15.71
N GLU A 230 -1.06 -5.90 -17.04
CA GLU A 230 -2.33 -5.73 -17.75
C GLU A 230 -3.30 -6.88 -17.48
N ARG A 231 -2.79 -8.12 -17.57
CA ARG A 231 -3.60 -9.31 -17.26
C ARG A 231 -4.05 -9.32 -15.80
N ARG A 232 -3.18 -8.96 -14.86
CA ARG A 232 -3.52 -8.90 -13.43
C ARG A 232 -4.62 -7.88 -13.15
N GLU A 233 -4.55 -6.69 -13.74
CA GLU A 233 -5.60 -5.68 -13.60
C GLU A 233 -6.91 -6.11 -14.28
N THR A 234 -6.83 -6.81 -15.41
CA THR A 234 -8.00 -7.41 -16.07
C THR A 234 -8.66 -8.46 -15.18
N VAL A 235 -7.89 -9.39 -14.61
CA VAL A 235 -8.37 -10.41 -13.66
C VAL A 235 -9.02 -9.74 -12.44
N LYS A 236 -8.34 -8.75 -11.83
CA LYS A 236 -8.88 -8.00 -10.70
C LYS A 236 -10.20 -7.31 -11.01
N THR A 237 -10.33 -6.71 -12.20
CA THR A 237 -11.58 -6.09 -12.66
C THR A 237 -12.71 -7.13 -12.80
N ARG A 238 -12.41 -8.30 -13.37
CA ARG A 238 -13.36 -9.42 -13.52
C ARG A 238 -13.80 -9.97 -12.18
N LEU A 239 -12.85 -10.26 -11.28
CA LEU A 239 -13.12 -10.73 -9.92
C LEU A 239 -13.96 -9.73 -9.13
N THR A 240 -13.68 -8.43 -9.25
CA THR A 240 -14.48 -7.38 -8.59
C THR A 240 -15.93 -7.39 -9.08
N ALA A 241 -16.15 -7.46 -10.40
CA ALA A 241 -17.49 -7.51 -10.98
C ALA A 241 -18.27 -8.79 -10.62
N ALA A 242 -17.57 -9.94 -10.64
CA ALA A 242 -18.12 -11.24 -10.27
C ALA A 242 -18.51 -11.26 -8.79
N GLU A 243 -17.64 -10.80 -7.89
CA GLU A 243 -17.90 -10.75 -6.46
C GLU A 243 -19.05 -9.80 -6.12
N ASN A 244 -19.11 -8.61 -6.74
CA ASN A 244 -20.24 -7.70 -6.54
C ASN A 244 -21.57 -8.33 -6.97
N SER A 245 -21.56 -9.06 -8.08
CA SER A 245 -22.73 -9.83 -8.54
C SER A 245 -23.07 -10.94 -7.55
N PHE A 246 -22.07 -11.65 -7.03
CA PHE A 246 -22.23 -12.72 -6.05
C PHE A 246 -22.83 -12.21 -4.73
N GLN A 247 -22.28 -11.13 -4.15
CA GLN A 247 -22.80 -10.54 -2.92
C GLN A 247 -24.22 -9.96 -3.11
N THR A 248 -24.52 -9.41 -4.29
CA THR A 248 -25.89 -9.00 -4.64
C THR A 248 -26.84 -10.21 -4.69
N ALA A 249 -26.38 -11.33 -5.25
CA ALA A 249 -27.16 -12.56 -5.34
C ALA A 249 -27.47 -13.14 -3.95
N VAL A 250 -26.46 -13.19 -3.07
CA VAL A 250 -26.58 -13.63 -1.67
C VAL A 250 -27.65 -12.84 -0.93
N ARG A 251 -27.60 -11.50 -1.01
CA ARG A 251 -28.61 -10.64 -0.37
C ARG A 251 -30.01 -10.88 -0.94
N ALA A 252 -30.14 -10.89 -2.27
CA ALA A 252 -31.41 -11.12 -2.93
C ALA A 252 -32.01 -12.48 -2.54
N HIS A 253 -31.16 -13.52 -2.42
CA HIS A 253 -31.56 -14.85 -1.98
C HIS A 253 -32.08 -14.80 -0.54
N ALA A 254 -31.33 -14.19 0.38
CA ALA A 254 -31.75 -14.03 1.77
C ALA A 254 -33.11 -13.30 1.89
N ASN A 255 -33.35 -12.30 1.05
CA ASN A 255 -34.59 -11.52 1.03
C ASN A 255 -35.76 -12.19 0.27
N GLY A 256 -35.56 -13.33 -0.38
CA GLY A 256 -36.60 -14.00 -1.18
C GLY A 256 -36.85 -13.40 -2.56
N GLU A 257 -35.94 -12.56 -3.05
CA GLU A 257 -35.97 -11.99 -4.40
C GLU A 257 -35.42 -12.99 -5.42
N GLN A 258 -36.08 -14.14 -5.57
CA GLN A 258 -35.55 -15.31 -6.29
C GLN A 258 -35.10 -15.00 -7.73
N THR A 259 -35.88 -14.21 -8.49
CA THR A 259 -35.51 -13.82 -9.85
C THR A 259 -34.24 -12.99 -9.89
N VAL A 260 -34.06 -12.07 -8.92
CA VAL A 260 -32.86 -11.24 -8.82
C VAL A 260 -31.66 -12.11 -8.45
N ALA A 261 -31.82 -12.95 -7.43
CA ALA A 261 -30.79 -13.90 -6.98
C ALA A 261 -30.30 -14.77 -8.14
N LYS A 262 -31.22 -15.40 -8.87
CA LYS A 262 -30.91 -16.27 -10.03
C LYS A 262 -30.09 -15.56 -11.11
N ILE A 263 -30.50 -14.35 -11.50
CA ILE A 263 -29.79 -13.58 -12.52
C ILE A 263 -28.37 -13.22 -12.04
N ARG A 264 -28.25 -12.83 -10.78
CA ARG A 264 -26.98 -12.37 -10.20
C ARG A 264 -26.00 -13.52 -9.93
N TYR A 265 -26.46 -14.68 -9.47
CA TYR A 265 -25.60 -15.87 -9.35
C TYR A 265 -25.06 -16.31 -10.71
N ARG A 266 -25.90 -16.31 -11.76
CA ARG A 266 -25.42 -16.60 -13.12
C ARG A 266 -24.34 -15.62 -13.57
N GLN A 267 -24.55 -14.32 -13.36
CA GLN A 267 -23.55 -13.30 -13.71
C GLN A 267 -22.23 -13.47 -12.92
N ALA A 268 -22.32 -13.83 -11.64
CA ALA A 268 -21.15 -14.11 -10.82
C ALA A 268 -20.40 -15.34 -11.33
N ARG A 269 -21.11 -16.45 -11.58
CA ARG A 269 -20.56 -17.69 -12.13
C ARG A 269 -19.82 -17.43 -13.44
N ASP A 270 -20.51 -16.84 -14.42
CA ASP A 270 -19.93 -16.53 -15.72
C ASP A 270 -18.70 -15.58 -15.56
N GLY A 271 -18.75 -14.63 -14.61
CA GLY A 271 -17.63 -13.73 -14.32
C GLY A 271 -16.41 -14.40 -13.65
N PHE A 272 -16.63 -15.41 -12.79
CA PHE A 272 -15.54 -16.20 -12.22
C PHE A 272 -14.94 -17.17 -13.24
N GLU A 273 -15.76 -17.76 -14.13
CA GLU A 273 -15.30 -18.56 -15.27
C GLU A 273 -14.39 -17.71 -16.19
N ASP A 274 -14.85 -16.53 -16.60
CA ASP A 274 -14.05 -15.56 -17.38
C ASP A 274 -12.70 -15.23 -16.70
N ALA A 275 -12.70 -15.09 -15.36
CA ALA A 275 -11.48 -14.80 -14.61
C ALA A 275 -10.52 -16.00 -14.61
N LEU A 276 -11.02 -17.24 -14.51
CA LEU A 276 -10.21 -18.46 -14.55
C LEU A 276 -9.53 -18.66 -15.91
N GLU A 277 -10.19 -18.32 -17.01
CA GLU A 277 -9.59 -18.36 -18.35
C GLU A 277 -8.37 -17.43 -18.47
N LEU A 278 -8.42 -16.26 -17.83
CA LEU A 278 -7.31 -15.30 -17.82
C LEU A 278 -6.17 -15.73 -16.90
N ILE A 279 -6.45 -16.58 -15.90
CA ILE A 279 -5.45 -17.09 -14.96
C ILE A 279 -4.61 -18.20 -15.59
N ASP A 280 -5.12 -18.93 -16.58
CA ASP A 280 -4.48 -20.10 -17.23
C ASP A 280 -3.25 -19.80 -18.12
N GLY A 281 -2.57 -18.67 -17.89
CA GLY A 281 -1.34 -18.32 -18.62
C GLY A 281 -0.04 -18.70 -17.88
N ASP A 282 1.08 -18.69 -18.60
CA ASP A 282 2.39 -19.14 -18.09
C ASP A 282 2.97 -18.30 -16.94
N LEU A 283 2.63 -17.00 -16.86
CA LEU A 283 3.09 -16.14 -15.77
C LEU A 283 2.06 -16.12 -14.64
N SER A 284 2.55 -16.27 -13.41
CA SER A 284 1.73 -16.29 -12.20
C SER A 284 1.08 -14.93 -11.93
N VAL A 285 -0.24 -14.87 -12.11
CA VAL A 285 -1.06 -13.69 -11.78
C VAL A 285 -1.11 -13.45 -10.27
N PHE A 286 -0.88 -14.48 -9.45
CA PHE A 286 -1.02 -14.44 -7.99
C PHE A 286 0.29 -14.36 -7.20
N ALA A 287 1.40 -13.92 -7.82
CA ALA A 287 2.66 -13.66 -7.10
C ALA A 287 2.44 -12.81 -5.83
N LYS A 288 1.51 -11.86 -5.91
CA LYS A 288 0.90 -11.17 -4.78
C LYS A 288 -0.62 -11.43 -4.78
N PRO A 289 -1.29 -11.58 -3.63
CA PRO A 289 -2.74 -11.75 -3.62
C PRO A 289 -3.48 -10.56 -4.27
N ILE A 290 -4.56 -10.84 -5.00
CA ILE A 290 -5.47 -9.82 -5.54
C ILE A 290 -6.53 -9.55 -4.47
N ARG A 291 -6.51 -8.33 -3.93
CA ARG A 291 -7.51 -7.87 -2.97
C ARG A 291 -8.62 -7.12 -3.70
N ILE A 292 -9.86 -7.51 -3.41
CA ILE A 292 -11.05 -6.84 -3.89
C ILE A 292 -11.88 -6.37 -2.70
N SER A 293 -12.43 -5.17 -2.80
CA SER A 293 -13.39 -4.67 -1.83
C SER A 293 -14.76 -4.74 -2.51
N PRO A 294 -15.61 -5.73 -2.15
CA PRO A 294 -16.97 -5.72 -2.65
C PRO A 294 -17.68 -4.43 -2.20
N ASP A 295 -18.61 -3.93 -3.01
CA ASP A 295 -19.44 -2.76 -2.69
C ASP A 295 -20.53 -3.14 -1.68
N ALA A 296 -20.07 -3.68 -0.54
CA ALA A 296 -20.86 -4.48 0.38
C ALA A 296 -21.55 -3.65 1.46
N ASP A 297 -21.16 -2.40 1.68
CA ASP A 297 -21.79 -1.55 2.70
C ASP A 297 -23.27 -1.27 2.39
N THR A 298 -23.65 -1.29 1.10
CA THR A 298 -25.05 -1.19 0.70
C THR A 298 -25.77 -2.55 0.66
N LEU A 299 -25.02 -3.65 0.69
CA LEU A 299 -25.51 -5.03 0.48
C LEU A 299 -25.49 -5.91 1.74
N ALA A 300 -24.84 -5.47 2.82
CA ALA A 300 -24.66 -6.18 4.07
C ALA A 300 -26.00 -6.55 4.70
N VAL A 301 -26.18 -7.83 5.05
CA VAL A 301 -27.23 -8.29 5.94
C VAL A 301 -26.55 -8.64 7.26
N SER A 302 -27.01 -8.00 8.32
CA SER A 302 -26.46 -8.19 9.66
C SER A 302 -27.60 -8.32 10.66
N GLY A 303 -27.30 -8.91 11.81
CA GLY A 303 -28.25 -9.07 12.89
C GLY A 303 -28.50 -10.52 13.30
N PRO A 304 -29.47 -10.73 14.20
CA PRO A 304 -29.86 -12.05 14.69
C PRO A 304 -30.53 -12.88 13.59
N LEU A 305 -30.24 -14.18 13.53
CA LEU A 305 -30.90 -15.09 12.58
C LEU A 305 -32.42 -15.18 12.84
N ALA A 306 -32.86 -14.95 14.08
CA ALA A 306 -34.27 -14.93 14.47
C ALA A 306 -35.10 -13.82 13.78
N GLU A 307 -34.46 -12.79 13.23
CA GLU A 307 -35.15 -11.70 12.51
C GLU A 307 -35.43 -12.06 11.04
N PHE A 308 -34.88 -13.16 10.54
CA PHE A 308 -35.10 -13.63 9.18
C PHE A 308 -36.38 -14.45 9.08
N SER A 309 -37.46 -13.79 8.63
CA SER A 309 -38.79 -14.38 8.49
C SER A 309 -38.89 -15.62 7.59
N ARG A 310 -37.86 -15.90 6.79
CA ARG A 310 -37.79 -17.08 5.92
C ARG A 310 -37.25 -18.32 6.63
N LEU A 311 -36.54 -18.17 7.74
CA LEU A 311 -36.03 -19.29 8.52
C LEU A 311 -37.14 -19.81 9.45
N SER A 312 -37.31 -21.12 9.51
CA SER A 312 -38.23 -21.72 10.47
C SER A 312 -37.72 -21.56 11.91
N THR A 313 -38.65 -21.46 12.87
CA THR A 313 -38.29 -21.39 14.30
C THR A 313 -37.49 -22.62 14.74
N ALA A 314 -37.77 -23.79 14.19
CA ALA A 314 -37.05 -25.02 14.50
C ALA A 314 -35.58 -24.96 14.06
N SER A 315 -35.30 -24.48 12.84
CA SER A 315 -33.91 -24.30 12.37
C SER A 315 -33.18 -23.22 13.18
N ILE A 316 -33.86 -22.14 13.57
CA ILE A 316 -33.25 -21.11 14.43
C ILE A 316 -32.89 -21.67 15.80
N GLU A 317 -33.78 -22.45 16.43
CA GLU A 317 -33.50 -23.10 17.72
C GLU A 317 -32.33 -24.08 17.63
N ALA A 318 -32.27 -24.89 16.57
CA ALA A 318 -31.17 -25.82 16.33
C ALA A 318 -29.82 -25.10 16.12
N LEU A 319 -29.78 -24.01 15.35
CA LEU A 319 -28.56 -23.21 15.17
C LEU A 319 -28.14 -22.53 16.48
N PHE A 320 -29.10 -22.09 17.29
CA PHE A 320 -28.82 -21.48 18.59
C PHE A 320 -28.19 -22.48 19.56
N ASP A 321 -28.64 -23.75 19.55
CA ASP A 321 -28.04 -24.84 20.33
C ASP A 321 -26.57 -25.11 19.92
N ASP A 322 -26.21 -24.83 18.66
CA ASP A 322 -24.83 -24.91 18.11
C ASP A 322 -24.03 -23.58 18.24
N GLU A 323 -24.52 -22.66 19.07
CA GLU A 323 -23.95 -21.33 19.34
C GLU A 323 -23.90 -20.40 18.10
N ILE A 324 -24.81 -20.58 17.15
CA ILE A 324 -24.95 -19.75 15.95
C ILE A 324 -26.23 -18.92 16.07
N ALA A 325 -26.11 -17.72 16.62
CA ALA A 325 -27.25 -16.84 16.87
C ALA A 325 -27.37 -15.71 15.83
N THR A 326 -26.27 -15.34 15.18
CA THR A 326 -26.17 -14.18 14.30
C THR A 326 -25.61 -14.55 12.92
N VAL A 327 -25.81 -13.66 11.95
CA VAL A 327 -25.17 -13.79 10.63
C VAL A 327 -23.64 -13.81 10.74
N ALA A 328 -23.06 -13.08 11.69
CA ALA A 328 -21.62 -13.06 11.91
C ALA A 328 -21.10 -14.42 12.40
N ASP A 329 -21.83 -15.08 13.31
CA ASP A 329 -21.47 -16.43 13.77
C ASP A 329 -21.46 -17.42 12.61
N LEU A 330 -22.49 -17.35 11.76
CA LEU A 330 -22.63 -18.18 10.57
C LEU A 330 -21.52 -17.94 9.54
N GLN A 331 -21.13 -16.68 9.32
CA GLN A 331 -20.01 -16.31 8.45
C GLN A 331 -18.67 -16.82 8.98
N GLY A 332 -18.48 -16.85 10.30
CA GLY A 332 -17.32 -17.43 10.97
C GLY A 332 -17.20 -18.95 10.81
N ARG A 333 -18.30 -19.63 10.44
CA ARG A 333 -18.35 -21.08 10.14
C ARG A 333 -18.25 -21.39 8.64
N ALA A 334 -18.14 -20.38 7.77
CA ALA A 334 -18.13 -20.56 6.32
C ALA A 334 -16.71 -20.85 5.78
N ALA A 335 -16.59 -21.88 4.93
CA ALA A 335 -15.36 -22.14 4.18
C ALA A 335 -15.22 -21.13 3.02
N GLY A 336 -14.05 -20.47 2.90
CA GLY A 336 -13.78 -19.51 1.83
C GLY A 336 -12.37 -18.93 1.87
N PRO A 337 -12.02 -18.05 0.90
CA PRO A 337 -10.65 -17.57 0.68
C PRO A 337 -10.08 -16.67 1.79
N THR A 338 -10.90 -16.29 2.77
CA THR A 338 -10.47 -15.58 3.99
C THR A 338 -10.39 -16.47 5.22
N ALA A 339 -10.67 -17.78 5.11
CA ALA A 339 -10.51 -18.71 6.22
C ALA A 339 -9.03 -18.89 6.53
N VAL A 340 -8.56 -18.24 7.59
CA VAL A 340 -7.24 -18.50 8.15
C VAL A 340 -7.30 -19.88 8.79
N ASP A 341 -6.55 -20.85 8.24
CA ASP A 341 -6.32 -22.15 8.86
C ASP A 341 -5.71 -21.93 10.24
N THR A 342 -6.57 -21.84 11.26
CA THR A 342 -6.12 -21.64 12.63
C THR A 342 -5.75 -23.01 13.16
N ALA A 343 -4.51 -23.42 12.91
CA ALA A 343 -3.95 -24.68 13.37
C ALA A 343 -4.04 -24.77 14.90
N GLY A 344 -5.00 -25.54 15.44
CA GLY A 344 -5.04 -25.88 16.86
C GLY A 344 -6.42 -25.98 17.53
N SER A 345 -7.51 -25.58 16.88
CA SER A 345 -8.87 -25.75 17.42
C SER A 345 -9.51 -27.04 16.90
N GLU A 346 -10.32 -27.72 17.73
CA GLU A 346 -11.18 -28.82 17.26
C GLU A 346 -12.02 -28.36 16.05
N PRO A 347 -12.29 -29.23 15.06
CA PRO A 347 -13.02 -28.85 13.86
C PRO A 347 -14.45 -28.47 14.22
N THR A 348 -14.67 -27.17 14.32
CA THR A 348 -15.99 -26.58 14.45
C THR A 348 -16.81 -26.94 13.20
N PRO A 349 -18.02 -27.50 13.34
CA PRO A 349 -18.81 -27.94 12.18
C PRO A 349 -19.08 -26.75 11.25
N THR A 350 -18.85 -26.97 9.96
CA THR A 350 -19.10 -25.98 8.91
C THR A 350 -20.59 -25.84 8.67
N VAL A 351 -21.01 -24.75 8.01
CA VAL A 351 -22.41 -24.58 7.59
C VAL A 351 -22.88 -25.74 6.70
N GLY A 352 -21.98 -26.36 5.93
CA GLY A 352 -22.26 -27.58 5.17
C GLY A 352 -22.60 -28.76 6.07
N ASP A 353 -21.79 -29.02 7.10
CA ASP A 353 -22.03 -30.11 8.07
C ASP A 353 -23.35 -29.91 8.82
N LEU A 354 -23.65 -28.66 9.18
CA LEU A 354 -24.90 -28.29 9.86
C LEU A 354 -26.13 -28.46 8.95
N SER A 355 -25.97 -28.23 7.65
CA SER A 355 -27.05 -28.41 6.67
C SER A 355 -27.41 -29.89 6.41
N GLU A 356 -26.51 -30.81 6.73
CA GLU A 356 -26.75 -32.25 6.66
C GLU A 356 -27.42 -32.80 7.94
N SER A 357 -27.49 -31.99 9.00
CA SER A 357 -28.20 -32.34 10.23
C SER A 357 -29.70 -32.41 10.01
N ALA A 358 -30.34 -33.46 10.51
CA ALA A 358 -31.79 -33.62 10.47
C ALA A 358 -32.55 -32.55 11.29
N ALA A 359 -31.84 -31.76 12.10
CA ALA A 359 -32.41 -30.70 12.93
C ALA A 359 -32.72 -29.41 12.15
N ILE A 360 -32.07 -29.19 10.99
CA ILE A 360 -32.31 -28.04 10.13
C ILE A 360 -33.33 -28.42 9.05
N ASP A 361 -34.35 -27.59 8.86
CA ASP A 361 -35.28 -27.79 7.74
C ASP A 361 -34.53 -27.62 6.41
N ARG A 362 -34.68 -28.60 5.52
CA ARG A 362 -34.07 -28.59 4.20
C ARG A 362 -34.46 -27.35 3.39
N ALA A 363 -35.63 -26.77 3.65
CA ALA A 363 -36.08 -25.53 3.01
C ALA A 363 -35.27 -24.28 3.46
N ASP A 364 -34.64 -24.32 4.65
CA ASP A 364 -33.88 -23.22 5.22
C ASP A 364 -32.40 -23.24 4.80
N VAL A 365 -31.88 -24.42 4.45
CA VAL A 365 -30.47 -24.65 4.05
C VAL A 365 -29.97 -23.66 2.99
N PRO A 366 -30.69 -23.39 1.87
CA PRO A 366 -30.19 -22.48 0.84
C PRO A 366 -30.00 -21.04 1.33
N VAL A 367 -30.89 -20.58 2.23
CA VAL A 367 -30.81 -19.24 2.81
C VAL A 367 -29.64 -19.16 3.79
N LEU A 368 -29.42 -20.20 4.60
CA LEU A 368 -28.28 -20.29 5.50
C LEU A 368 -26.96 -20.34 4.74
N LEU A 369 -26.85 -21.14 3.68
CA LEU A 369 -25.65 -21.17 2.84
C LEU A 369 -25.36 -19.80 2.23
N ALA A 370 -26.37 -19.13 1.65
CA ALA A 370 -26.21 -17.79 1.10
C ALA A 370 -25.70 -16.79 2.15
N LEU A 371 -26.33 -16.74 3.33
CA LEU A 371 -25.91 -15.84 4.42
C LEU A 371 -24.48 -16.12 4.89
N SER A 372 -24.03 -17.37 4.84
CA SER A 372 -22.68 -17.76 5.26
C SER A 372 -21.60 -17.21 4.32
N TRP A 373 -21.93 -17.05 3.04
CA TRP A 373 -21.03 -16.54 2.00
C TRP A 373 -20.99 -15.01 1.92
N GLN A 374 -21.85 -14.34 2.68
CA GLN A 374 -21.83 -12.89 2.70
C GLN A 374 -20.52 -12.37 3.26
N ARG A 375 -19.95 -11.36 2.60
CA ARG A 375 -18.72 -10.69 3.02
C ARG A 375 -18.86 -9.18 2.86
N THR A 376 -18.52 -8.46 3.92
CA THR A 376 -18.44 -6.99 3.95
C THR A 376 -17.02 -6.47 3.98
N GLU A 377 -16.06 -7.35 4.28
CA GLU A 377 -14.64 -7.04 4.31
C GLU A 377 -13.97 -7.31 2.96
N PRO A 378 -12.79 -6.71 2.70
CA PRO A 378 -12.01 -7.03 1.52
C PRO A 378 -11.68 -8.52 1.43
N ILE A 379 -11.88 -9.10 0.25
CA ILE A 379 -11.57 -10.50 -0.06
C ILE A 379 -10.23 -10.55 -0.76
N SER A 380 -9.39 -11.51 -0.38
CA SER A 380 -8.08 -11.73 -0.97
C SER A 380 -8.08 -13.05 -1.74
N PHE A 381 -7.79 -12.99 -3.04
CA PHE A 381 -7.53 -14.16 -3.88
C PHE A 381 -6.02 -14.35 -4.00
N ALA A 382 -5.49 -15.41 -3.42
CA ALA A 382 -4.08 -15.77 -3.41
C ALA A 382 -3.76 -16.92 -4.37
N ALA A 383 -4.76 -17.66 -4.84
CA ALA A 383 -4.57 -18.77 -5.76
C ALA A 383 -5.77 -18.98 -6.69
N ARG A 384 -5.55 -19.78 -7.75
CA ARG A 384 -6.62 -20.25 -8.64
C ARG A 384 -7.75 -20.95 -7.88
N SER A 385 -7.40 -21.79 -6.90
CA SER A 385 -8.36 -22.53 -6.07
C SER A 385 -9.33 -21.61 -5.32
N ASP A 386 -8.91 -20.38 -4.98
CA ASP A 386 -9.79 -19.41 -4.32
C ASP A 386 -10.91 -18.93 -5.27
N VAL A 387 -10.57 -18.77 -6.54
CA VAL A 387 -11.52 -18.39 -7.60
C VAL A 387 -12.43 -19.57 -7.94
N GLU A 388 -11.88 -20.78 -8.03
CA GLU A 388 -12.66 -22.02 -8.25
C GLU A 388 -13.67 -22.25 -7.12
N HIS A 389 -13.25 -22.10 -5.86
CA HIS A 389 -14.17 -22.21 -4.71
C HIS A 389 -15.31 -21.18 -4.78
N ARG A 390 -15.02 -19.96 -5.21
CA ARG A 390 -16.05 -18.93 -5.41
C ARG A 390 -16.98 -19.22 -6.59
N LEU A 391 -16.45 -19.80 -7.66
CA LEU A 391 -17.23 -20.31 -8.77
C LEU A 391 -18.20 -21.41 -8.32
N ASP A 392 -17.74 -22.35 -7.49
CA ASP A 392 -18.56 -23.43 -6.94
C ASP A 392 -19.69 -22.89 -6.06
N GLN A 393 -19.40 -21.88 -5.22
CA GLN A 393 -20.42 -21.19 -4.42
C GLN A 393 -21.45 -20.48 -5.32
N ALA A 394 -21.00 -19.77 -6.37
CA ALA A 394 -21.90 -19.09 -7.31
C ALA A 394 -22.78 -20.07 -8.07
N THR A 395 -22.24 -21.23 -8.45
CA THR A 395 -22.97 -22.31 -9.11
C THR A 395 -23.99 -22.95 -8.18
N SER A 396 -23.58 -23.29 -6.95
CA SER A 396 -24.48 -23.83 -5.93
C SER A 396 -25.63 -22.86 -5.63
N GLY A 397 -25.33 -21.58 -5.47
CA GLY A 397 -26.35 -20.55 -5.28
C GLY A 397 -27.30 -20.40 -6.47
N TYR A 398 -26.79 -20.56 -7.70
CA TYR A 398 -27.64 -20.57 -8.90
C TYR A 398 -28.60 -21.76 -8.88
N ASP A 399 -28.10 -22.97 -8.63
CA ASP A 399 -28.89 -24.21 -8.67
C ASP A 399 -30.02 -24.20 -7.63
N GLU A 400 -29.80 -23.64 -6.44
CA GLU A 400 -30.82 -23.47 -5.41
C GLU A 400 -31.90 -22.41 -5.74
N THR A 401 -31.69 -21.60 -6.78
CA THR A 401 -32.67 -20.59 -7.24
C THR A 401 -33.44 -21.01 -8.50
N VAL A 402 -33.08 -22.13 -9.12
CA VAL A 402 -33.72 -22.69 -10.31
C VAL A 402 -34.95 -23.51 -9.93
#